data_AF-A0A227IFE5-F1
#
_entry.id   AF-A0A227IFE5-F1
#
_cell.length_a   1.000
_cell.length_b   1.000
_cell.length_c   1.000
_cell.angle_alpha   90.00
_cell.angle_beta   90.00
_cell.angle_gamma   90.00
#
_symmetry.space_group_name_H-M   'P 1'
#
loop_
_entity.id
_entity.type
_entity.pdbx_description
1 polymer ?
#
loop_
_entity_poly.entity_id
_entity_poly.type
_entity_poly.pdbx_seq_one_letter_code
_entity_poly.pdbx_strand_id
1 'polypeptide(L)' 'QPGLQERDVEMMTTSLSGMMLYVAKHDCLGVLPLSLAQKWQSALNLQVIQTPMLSEPVSYKLIFHKRDESSTSHQRLRA' A
#
# COMPACT_ATOMS: atom_id res chain seq x y z
N GLN A 1 35.55 -1.94 1.30
CA GLN A 1 34.11 -1.73 1.54
C GLN A 1 33.40 -2.89 0.88
N PRO A 2 32.63 -3.74 1.59
CA PRO A 2 31.85 -4.74 0.90
C PRO A 2 30.85 -3.98 0.02
N GLY A 3 30.96 -4.12 -1.29
CA GLY A 3 30.04 -3.49 -2.23
C GLY A 3 28.61 -3.89 -1.88
N LEU A 4 27.68 -2.92 -1.90
CA LEU A 4 26.26 -3.23 -1.78
C LEU A 4 25.94 -4.29 -2.84
N GLN A 5 25.54 -5.49 -2.41
CA GLN A 5 25.07 -6.50 -3.34
C GLN A 5 23.80 -5.99 -4.04
N GLU A 6 23.63 -6.40 -5.29
CA GLU A 6 22.44 -6.09 -6.07
C GLU A 6 21.20 -6.60 -5.35
N ARG A 7 20.11 -5.81 -5.35
CA ARG A 7 18.88 -6.19 -4.66
C ARG A 7 18.22 -7.32 -5.41
N ASP A 8 17.96 -8.42 -4.71
CA ASP A 8 17.13 -9.50 -5.23
C ASP A 8 15.67 -9.06 -5.23
N VAL A 9 15.12 -8.78 -6.43
CA VAL A 9 13.76 -8.27 -6.61
C VAL A 9 12.97 -9.28 -7.44
N GLU A 10 12.10 -10.03 -6.77
CA GLU A 10 11.23 -11.04 -7.39
C GLU A 10 10.23 -10.42 -8.40
N MET A 11 9.59 -9.30 -8.03
CA MET A 11 8.55 -8.66 -8.83
C MET A 11 8.51 -7.14 -8.61
N MET A 12 8.26 -6.38 -9.67
CA MET A 12 7.87 -4.98 -9.61
C MET A 12 6.48 -4.77 -10.19
N THR A 13 5.62 -4.02 -9.48
CA THR A 13 4.29 -3.64 -9.97
C THR A 13 3.84 -2.33 -9.37
N THR A 14 2.97 -1.63 -10.09
CA THR A 14 2.29 -0.41 -9.61
C THR A 14 0.98 -0.72 -8.89
N SER A 15 0.51 -1.97 -8.95
CA SER A 15 -0.74 -2.40 -8.32
C SER A 15 -0.49 -3.01 -6.95
N LEU A 16 -0.96 -2.34 -5.90
CA LEU A 16 -0.88 -2.86 -4.52
C LEU A 16 -1.65 -4.18 -4.36
N SER A 17 -2.81 -4.31 -5.01
CA SER A 17 -3.57 -5.56 -5.01
C SER A 17 -2.85 -6.66 -5.80
N GLY A 18 -2.22 -6.31 -6.92
CA GLY A 18 -1.41 -7.24 -7.70
C GLY A 18 -0.26 -7.82 -6.88
N MET A 19 0.48 -6.96 -6.17
CA MET A 19 1.57 -7.37 -5.29
C MET A 19 1.08 -8.29 -4.17
N MET A 20 -0.02 -7.93 -3.51
CA MET A 20 -0.57 -8.72 -2.41
C MET A 20 -1.08 -10.10 -2.87
N LEU A 21 -1.74 -10.17 -4.03
CA LEU A 21 -2.16 -11.43 -4.64
C LEU A 21 -0.96 -12.28 -5.07
N TYR A 22 0.12 -11.65 -5.54
CA TYR A 22 1.34 -12.34 -5.91
C TYR A 22 2.01 -12.99 -4.69
N VAL A 23 2.20 -12.22 -3.61
CA VAL A 23 2.74 -12.73 -2.34
C VAL A 23 1.88 -13.85 -1.76
N ALA A 24 0.56 -13.79 -1.91
CA ALA A 24 -0.33 -14.86 -1.44
C ALA A 24 -0.15 -16.20 -2.19
N LYS A 25 0.62 -16.22 -3.29
CA LYS A 25 0.82 -17.39 -4.15
C LYS A 25 2.29 -17.82 -4.28
N HIS A 26 3.22 -17.00 -3.82
CA HIS A 26 4.66 -17.22 -3.98
C HIS A 26 5.37 -17.08 -2.63
N ASP A 27 6.51 -17.73 -2.49
CA ASP A 27 7.35 -17.63 -1.28
C ASP A 27 8.21 -16.36 -1.34
N CYS A 28 7.55 -15.21 -1.16
CA CYS A 28 8.21 -13.90 -1.21
C CYS A 28 7.55 -12.89 -0.26
N LEU A 29 8.17 -11.73 -0.09
CA LEU A 29 7.67 -10.65 0.76
C LEU A 29 7.20 -9.47 -0.09
N GLY A 30 6.16 -8.79 0.37
CA GLY A 30 5.66 -7.54 -0.22
C GLY A 30 5.64 -6.42 0.79
N VAL A 31 5.91 -5.18 0.34
CA VAL A 31 5.85 -3.98 1.17
C VAL A 31 4.69 -3.11 0.71
N LEU A 32 3.68 -2.94 1.57
CA LEU A 32 2.47 -2.16 1.29
C LEU A 32 2.05 -1.32 2.51
N PRO A 33 1.16 -0.33 2.32
CA PRO A 33 0.53 0.37 3.43
C PRO A 33 -0.15 -0.60 4.41
N LEU A 34 0.10 -0.40 5.71
CA LEU A 34 -0.38 -1.28 6.79
C LEU A 34 -1.90 -1.46 6.77
N SER A 35 -2.66 -0.40 6.52
CA SER A 35 -4.13 -0.45 6.47
C SER A 35 -4.65 -1.41 5.39
N LEU A 36 -3.94 -1.53 4.27
CA LEU A 36 -4.29 -2.46 3.21
C LEU A 36 -3.90 -3.89 3.59
N ALA A 37 -2.71 -4.07 4.17
CA ALA A 37 -2.26 -5.39 4.63
C ALA A 37 -3.22 -6.00 5.65
N GLN A 38 -3.59 -5.21 6.68
CA GLN A 38 -4.54 -5.62 7.72
C GLN A 38 -5.93 -5.96 7.16
N LYS A 39 -6.42 -5.17 6.19
CA LYS A 39 -7.74 -5.40 5.57
C LYS A 39 -7.84 -6.75 4.89
N TRP A 40 -6.76 -7.24 4.29
CA TRP A 40 -6.76 -8.43 3.44
C TRP A 40 -6.01 -9.62 4.05
N GLN A 41 -5.36 -9.43 5.20
CA GLN A 41 -4.60 -10.44 5.92
C GLN A 41 -5.38 -11.77 6.02
N SER A 42 -6.58 -11.73 6.58
CA SER A 42 -7.41 -12.92 6.77
C SER A 42 -7.93 -13.50 5.46
N ALA A 43 -8.31 -12.64 4.51
CA ALA A 43 -8.92 -13.05 3.25
C ALA A 43 -7.92 -13.77 2.32
N LEU A 44 -6.64 -13.43 2.43
CA LEU A 44 -5.57 -13.99 1.59
C LEU A 44 -4.64 -14.91 2.37
N ASN A 45 -4.94 -15.19 3.65
CA ASN A 45 -4.10 -15.98 4.55
C ASN A 45 -2.64 -15.48 4.57
N LEU A 46 -2.46 -14.17 4.63
CA LEU A 46 -1.16 -13.52 4.69
C LEU A 46 -0.77 -13.25 6.14
N GLN A 47 0.54 -13.19 6.40
CA GLN A 47 1.07 -12.70 7.67
C GLN A 47 1.54 -11.26 7.51
N VAL A 48 1.15 -10.39 8.46
CA VAL A 48 1.72 -9.04 8.57
C VAL A 48 2.86 -9.10 9.59
N ILE A 49 4.06 -8.72 9.17
CA ILE A 49 5.26 -8.66 10.02
C ILE A 49 5.70 -7.22 10.22
N GLN A 50 6.33 -6.93 11.36
CA GLN A 50 6.92 -5.62 11.61
C GLN A 50 8.09 -5.40 10.67
N THR A 51 8.12 -4.26 9.98
CA THR A 51 9.20 -3.95 9.05
C THR A 51 10.49 -3.63 9.82
N PRO A 52 11.65 -4.16 9.41
CA PRO A 52 12.93 -3.82 10.06
C PRO A 52 13.43 -2.41 9.68
N MET A 53 12.71 -1.73 8.78
CA MET A 53 13.04 -0.40 8.29
C MET A 53 12.14 0.65 8.96
N LEU A 54 12.71 1.84 9.17
CA LEU A 54 11.92 3.02 9.51
C LEU A 54 11.01 3.37 8.33
N SER A 55 9.73 3.56 8.60
CA SER A 55 8.75 4.03 7.63
C SER A 55 8.02 5.24 8.20
N GLU A 56 7.81 6.26 7.36
CA GLU A 56 6.97 7.38 7.71
C GLU A 56 5.51 7.08 7.34
N PRO A 57 4.53 7.57 8.11
CA PRO A 57 3.13 7.42 7.77
C PRO A 57 2.79 8.08 6.43
N VAL A 58 2.06 7.36 5.58
CA VAL A 58 1.56 7.91 4.30
C VAL A 58 0.28 8.71 4.57
N SER A 59 0.32 10.01 4.28
CA SER A 59 -0.86 10.90 4.39
C SER A 59 -1.74 10.79 3.15
N TYR A 60 -2.92 10.20 3.31
CA TYR A 60 -3.96 10.20 2.28
C TYR A 60 -4.73 11.52 2.31
N LYS A 61 -4.87 12.16 1.15
CA LYS A 61 -5.57 13.43 0.99
C LYS A 61 -6.68 13.29 -0.03
N LEU A 62 -7.84 13.85 0.28
CA LEU A 62 -8.91 14.00 -0.69
C LEU A 62 -8.68 15.28 -1.49
N ILE A 63 -8.32 15.12 -2.75
CA ILE A 63 -8.06 16.24 -3.66
C ILE A 63 -9.28 16.42 -4.57
N PHE A 64 -9.74 17.66 -4.69
CA PHE A 64 -10.88 18.02 -5.51
C PHE A 64 -10.68 19.40 -6.15
N HIS A 65 -11.44 19.69 -7.20
CA HIS A 65 -11.35 20.97 -7.88
C HIS A 65 -12.10 22.07 -7.13
N LYS A 66 -11.57 23.30 -7.08
CA LYS A 66 -12.20 24.44 -6.38
C LYS A 66 -13.64 24.72 -6.82
N ARG A 67 -13.96 24.44 -8.09
CA ARG A 67 -15.34 24.57 -8.62
C ARG A 67 -16.37 23.75 -7.84
N ASP A 68 -15.93 22.67 -7.18
CA ASP A 68 -16.80 21.77 -6.43
C ASP A 68 -16.88 22.15 -4.94
N GLU A 69 -16.27 23.27 -4.52
CA GLU A 69 -16.25 23.73 -3.14
C GLU A 69 -17.67 24.03 -2.63
N SER A 70 -18.50 24.69 -3.43
CA SER A 70 -19.90 25.02 -3.11
C SER A 70 -20.92 23.95 -3.53
N SER A 71 -20.49 22.88 -4.21
CA SER A 71 -21.38 21.81 -4.64
C SER A 71 -21.88 21.01 -3.43
N THR A 72 -23.19 21.04 -3.19
CA THR A 72 -23.82 20.36 -2.04
C THR A 72 -23.61 18.85 -2.08
N SER A 73 -23.70 18.24 -3.26
CA SER A 73 -23.40 16.81 -3.44
C SER A 73 -21.95 16.49 -3.10
N HIS A 74 -21.00 17.34 -3.50
CA HIS A 74 -19.59 17.12 -3.19
C HIS A 74 -19.29 17.38 -1.71
N GLN A 75 -19.90 18.40 -1.10
CA GLN A 75 -19.77 18.65 0.35
C GLN A 75 -20.24 17.44 1.15
N ARG A 76 -21.38 16.82 0.79
CA ARG A 76 -21.87 15.59 1.43
C ARG A 76 -20.93 14.40 1.30
N LEU A 77 -20.17 14.31 0.21
CA LEU A 77 -19.18 13.23 0.02
C LEU A 77 -17.89 13.46 0.83
N ARG A 78 -17.57 14.71 1.14
CA ARG A 78 -16.34 15.09 1.89
C ARG A 78 -16.52 15.22 3.39
N ALA A 79 -17.77 15.40 3.84
CA ALA A 79 -18.15 15.47 5.26
C ALA A 79 -18.02 14.09 5.92
#